data_AF-A0A556QWE5-F1
#
_entry.id   AF-A0A556QWE5-F1
#
_cell.length_a   1.000
_cell.length_b   1.000
_cell.length_c   1.000
_cell.angle_alpha   90.00
_cell.angle_beta   90.00
_cell.angle_gamma   90.00
#
_symmetry.space_group_name_H-M   'P 1'
#
loop_
_entity.id
_entity.type
_entity.pdbx_description
1 polymer ?
#
loop_
_entity_poly.entity_id
_entity_poly.type
_entity_poly.pdbx_seq_one_letter_code
_entity_poly.pdbx_strand_id
1 'polypeptide(L)'
;MKRNKMLDLDNWNLQQLAEVVSETSKDMNHTWPKIQEAYAWAESIEEQADSKTFKPALQPSIQVAIIAVTEMSLGLSTVIAAILAPPFLQGLVRKEAIQKRFGLKVASILVELNRFKRCKPRRSAILNCRNTPDAAAPRILAILLQICDIIRVNYSGVPLESLDSALICYSSRKLLFDLKSFYIPLAHRMRLYNIQAKLADFWLKYTDTLTYYSITAKIGMTKLQRQQKLNLISEEVHSAVQAHGIDFVLKKRIKSIYSIWHKTQRLKVDVDQIHDLAAIRIILTGMDGKTLQEEKIACWRVLSIVSDLYNPVCNIMRDWISIPRDSNYESLHLTFETYKHGRLEMQVRTERMDYIAEYGEAAHWKYKLLD
;
A
#
# COMPACT_ATOMS: atom_id res chain seq x y z
N MET A 1 -5.95 -14.10 5.11
CA MET A 1 -4.66 -13.87 5.79
C MET A 1 -4.67 -12.57 6.59
N LYS A 2 -4.17 -12.59 7.84
CA LYS A 2 -4.08 -11.41 8.73
C LYS A 2 -3.08 -10.38 8.18
N ARG A 3 -3.56 -9.32 7.50
CA ARG A 3 -2.79 -8.32 6.72
C ARG A 3 -1.86 -7.36 7.51
N ASN A 4 -1.69 -7.55 8.82
CA ASN A 4 -0.85 -6.69 9.68
C ASN A 4 0.37 -7.41 10.28
N LYS A 5 0.70 -8.62 9.84
CA LYS A 5 2.03 -9.19 10.11
C LYS A 5 3.02 -8.50 9.16
N MET A 6 4.14 -8.03 9.72
CA MET A 6 5.32 -7.62 8.93
C MET A 6 5.55 -8.72 7.89
N LEU A 7 5.55 -8.37 6.60
CA LEU A 7 5.79 -9.34 5.53
C LEU A 7 7.16 -9.97 5.82
N ASP A 8 7.14 -11.26 6.14
CA ASP A 8 8.35 -12.03 6.36
C ASP A 8 8.92 -12.37 4.98
N LEU A 9 9.66 -11.42 4.41
CA LEU A 9 10.11 -11.44 3.02
C LEU A 9 11.06 -12.60 2.71
N ASP A 10 11.63 -13.24 3.73
CA ASP A 10 12.62 -14.32 3.56
C ASP A 10 11.98 -15.73 3.57
N ASN A 11 10.75 -15.86 4.07
CA ASN A 11 10.03 -17.15 4.15
C ASN A 11 9.08 -17.43 2.96
N TRP A 12 9.13 -16.61 1.91
CA TRP A 12 8.25 -16.77 0.74
C TRP A 12 8.81 -17.74 -0.29
N ASN A 13 7.94 -18.63 -0.78
CA ASN A 13 8.24 -19.47 -1.95
C ASN A 13 7.65 -18.85 -3.24
N LEU A 14 8.30 -19.10 -4.39
CA LEU A 14 7.81 -18.69 -5.71
C LEU A 14 6.38 -19.19 -5.98
N GLN A 15 6.01 -20.37 -5.48
CA GLN A 15 4.65 -20.91 -5.64
C GLN A 15 3.59 -20.01 -4.97
N GLN A 16 3.88 -19.52 -3.77
CA GLN A 16 3.01 -18.59 -3.05
C GLN A 16 2.91 -17.26 -3.80
N LEU A 17 4.00 -16.79 -4.41
CA LEU A 17 3.97 -15.60 -5.27
C LEU A 17 3.01 -15.81 -6.45
N ALA A 18 3.06 -16.96 -7.12
CA ALA A 18 2.20 -17.25 -8.25
C ALA A 18 0.72 -17.42 -7.86
N GLU A 19 0.44 -18.02 -6.71
CA GLU A 19 -0.91 -18.08 -6.13
C GLU A 19 -1.51 -16.68 -5.98
N VAL A 20 -0.80 -15.75 -5.34
CA VAL A 20 -1.32 -14.38 -5.12
C VAL A 20 -1.45 -13.60 -6.43
N VAL A 21 -0.55 -13.80 -7.40
CA VAL A 21 -0.68 -13.18 -8.73
C VAL A 21 -1.92 -13.71 -9.45
N SER A 22 -2.23 -14.99 -9.31
CA SER A 22 -3.37 -15.62 -9.98
C SER A 22 -4.73 -15.19 -9.44
N GLU A 23 -4.82 -14.85 -8.15
CA GLU A 23 -6.02 -14.23 -7.57
C GLU A 23 -6.36 -12.91 -8.28
N THR A 24 -5.35 -12.28 -8.91
CA THR A 24 -5.47 -11.03 -9.65
C THR A 24 -5.73 -11.26 -11.15
N SER A 25 -5.19 -12.34 -11.74
CA SER A 25 -5.27 -12.62 -13.19
C SER A 25 -6.28 -13.68 -13.62
N LYS A 26 -6.92 -14.40 -12.68
CA LYS A 26 -7.86 -15.52 -12.91
C LYS A 26 -7.31 -16.75 -13.66
N ASP A 27 -6.01 -16.80 -13.98
CA ASP A 27 -5.39 -17.92 -14.70
C ASP A 27 -4.10 -18.43 -14.02
N MET A 28 -4.23 -19.40 -13.13
CA MET A 28 -3.11 -20.04 -12.42
C MET A 28 -2.16 -20.78 -13.36
N ASN A 29 -2.71 -21.60 -14.26
CA ASN A 29 -1.95 -22.52 -15.11
C ASN A 29 -0.99 -21.79 -16.07
N HIS A 30 -1.25 -20.52 -16.37
CA HIS A 30 -0.39 -19.70 -17.24
C HIS A 30 0.60 -18.81 -16.48
N THR A 31 0.31 -18.52 -15.21
CA THR A 31 1.06 -17.56 -14.40
C THR A 31 2.31 -18.19 -13.79
N TRP A 32 2.18 -19.38 -13.20
CA TRP A 32 3.29 -20.10 -12.55
C TRP A 32 4.47 -20.40 -13.49
N PRO A 33 4.26 -21.00 -14.69
CA PRO A 33 5.37 -21.36 -15.57
C PRO A 33 6.20 -20.16 -16.02
N LYS A 34 5.55 -19.01 -16.24
CA LYS A 34 6.23 -17.78 -16.68
C LYS A 34 7.09 -17.15 -15.58
N ILE A 35 6.64 -17.21 -14.33
CA ILE A 35 7.43 -16.73 -13.19
C ILE A 35 8.64 -17.64 -12.98
N GLN A 36 8.43 -18.97 -13.06
CA GLN A 36 9.50 -19.95 -12.95
C GLN A 36 10.53 -19.79 -14.07
N GLU A 37 10.09 -19.59 -15.31
CA GLU A 37 10.97 -19.32 -16.45
C GLU A 37 11.79 -18.04 -16.26
N ALA A 38 11.16 -16.95 -15.78
CA ALA A 38 11.85 -15.70 -15.52
C ALA A 38 12.89 -15.83 -14.39
N TYR A 39 12.55 -16.57 -13.33
CA TYR A 39 13.47 -16.84 -12.22
C TYR A 39 14.66 -17.67 -12.67
N ALA A 40 14.43 -18.82 -13.31
CA ALA A 40 15.49 -19.70 -13.78
C ALA A 40 16.42 -19.01 -14.80
N TRP A 41 15.84 -18.14 -15.64
CA TRP A 41 16.66 -17.36 -16.57
C TRP A 41 17.50 -16.31 -15.86
N ALA A 42 16.94 -15.58 -14.89
CA ALA A 42 17.70 -14.62 -14.09
C ALA A 42 18.83 -15.30 -13.31
N GLU A 43 18.55 -16.42 -12.66
CA GLU A 43 19.54 -17.23 -11.92
C GLU A 43 20.69 -17.67 -12.82
N SER A 44 20.39 -18.23 -13.99
CA SER A 44 21.41 -18.62 -14.97
C SER A 44 22.28 -17.45 -15.44
N ILE A 45 21.72 -16.23 -15.53
CA ILE A 45 22.49 -15.04 -15.91
C ILE A 45 23.38 -14.57 -14.75
N GLU A 46 22.89 -14.63 -13.51
CA GLU A 46 23.70 -14.27 -12.32
C GLU A 46 24.87 -15.25 -12.14
N GLU A 47 24.66 -16.54 -12.36
CA GLU A 47 25.70 -17.58 -12.31
C GLU A 47 26.80 -17.40 -13.37
N GLN A 48 26.42 -16.94 -14.57
CA GLN A 48 27.34 -16.70 -15.68
C GLN A 48 28.06 -15.35 -15.57
N ALA A 49 27.59 -14.45 -14.70
CA ALA A 49 28.18 -13.13 -14.52
C ALA A 49 29.42 -13.19 -13.61
N ASP A 50 30.44 -12.41 -13.94
CA ASP A 50 31.65 -12.33 -13.11
C ASP A 50 31.30 -11.69 -11.75
N SER A 51 31.50 -12.43 -10.66
CA SER A 51 31.22 -12.02 -9.29
C SER A 51 31.94 -10.73 -8.86
N LYS A 52 33.02 -10.33 -9.57
CA LYS A 52 33.69 -9.06 -9.35
C LYS A 52 32.94 -7.85 -9.91
N THR A 53 32.10 -8.06 -10.91
CA THR A 53 31.36 -7.01 -11.63
C THR A 53 29.87 -7.01 -11.33
N PHE A 54 29.31 -8.18 -11.03
CA PHE A 54 27.89 -8.38 -10.76
C PHE A 54 27.68 -8.68 -9.27
N LYS A 55 26.91 -7.83 -8.58
CA LYS A 55 26.42 -8.13 -7.24
C LYS A 55 25.14 -8.97 -7.34
N PRO A 56 25.06 -10.13 -6.68
CA PRO A 56 23.85 -10.96 -6.68
C PRO A 56 22.67 -10.15 -6.15
N ALA A 57 21.58 -10.10 -6.93
CA ALA A 57 20.44 -9.23 -6.67
C ALA A 57 19.09 -9.95 -6.85
N LEU A 58 19.11 -11.27 -7.07
CA LEU A 58 17.93 -12.09 -7.26
C LEU A 58 17.00 -12.06 -6.04
N GLN A 59 17.53 -12.31 -4.84
CA GLN A 59 16.72 -12.30 -3.61
C GLN A 59 16.04 -10.93 -3.37
N PRO A 60 16.75 -9.78 -3.42
CA PRO A 60 16.09 -8.47 -3.38
C PRO A 60 15.00 -8.29 -4.44
N SER A 61 15.19 -8.82 -5.65
CA SER A 61 14.23 -8.67 -6.75
C SER A 61 12.96 -9.48 -6.53
N ILE A 62 13.07 -10.66 -5.92
CA ILE A 62 11.92 -11.45 -5.48
C ILE A 62 11.17 -10.71 -4.38
N GLN A 63 11.86 -10.10 -3.41
CA GLN A 63 11.21 -9.32 -2.36
C GLN A 63 10.43 -8.13 -2.94
N VAL A 64 10.99 -7.44 -3.95
CA VAL A 64 10.27 -6.38 -4.69
C VAL A 64 9.03 -6.95 -5.39
N ALA A 65 9.15 -8.11 -6.03
CA ALA A 65 8.02 -8.78 -6.69
C ALA A 65 6.91 -9.15 -5.69
N ILE A 66 7.26 -9.65 -4.50
CA ILE A 66 6.31 -9.95 -3.42
C ILE A 66 5.58 -8.70 -2.99
N ILE A 67 6.29 -7.59 -2.75
CA ILE A 67 5.68 -6.31 -2.36
C ILE A 67 4.77 -5.77 -3.46
N ALA A 68 5.20 -5.86 -4.73
CA ALA A 68 4.41 -5.42 -5.88
C ALA A 68 3.04 -6.11 -5.95
N VAL A 69 2.97 -7.40 -5.61
CA VAL A 69 1.74 -8.18 -5.64
C VAL A 69 0.92 -7.98 -4.37
N THR A 70 1.55 -8.08 -3.21
CA THR A 70 0.85 -8.09 -1.91
C THR A 70 0.36 -6.71 -1.47
N GLU A 71 1.13 -5.66 -1.76
CA GLU A 71 0.83 -4.29 -1.30
C GLU A 71 0.19 -3.42 -2.38
N MET A 72 0.45 -3.72 -3.66
CA MET A 72 -0.02 -2.92 -4.79
C MET A 72 -0.92 -3.70 -5.77
N SER A 73 -1.07 -5.02 -5.59
CA SER A 73 -1.88 -5.88 -6.48
C SER A 73 -1.50 -5.75 -7.97
N LEU A 74 -0.19 -5.63 -8.25
CA LEU A 74 0.31 -5.50 -9.62
C LEU A 74 0.33 -6.86 -10.34
N GLY A 75 0.04 -6.83 -11.64
CA GLY A 75 -0.08 -8.03 -12.46
C GLY A 75 1.25 -8.69 -12.85
N LEU A 76 1.13 -9.83 -13.51
CA LEU A 76 2.24 -10.72 -13.92
C LEU A 76 3.39 -10.02 -14.67
N SER A 77 3.08 -9.10 -15.61
CA SER A 77 4.13 -8.39 -16.36
C SER A 77 5.05 -7.56 -15.47
N THR A 78 4.53 -7.01 -14.38
CA THR A 78 5.29 -6.20 -13.43
C THR A 78 6.15 -7.08 -12.53
N VAL A 79 5.64 -8.25 -12.14
CA VAL A 79 6.38 -9.27 -11.39
C VAL A 79 7.58 -9.78 -12.17
N ILE A 80 7.38 -10.16 -13.42
CA ILE A 80 8.46 -10.61 -14.31
C ILE A 80 9.48 -9.47 -14.52
N ALA A 81 9.01 -8.23 -14.71
CA ALA A 81 9.90 -7.07 -14.84
C ALA A 81 10.72 -6.83 -13.57
N ALA A 82 10.18 -7.06 -12.36
CA ALA A 82 10.93 -6.94 -11.11
C ALA A 82 12.07 -7.98 -11.05
N ILE A 83 11.78 -9.24 -11.36
CA ILE A 83 12.76 -10.34 -11.35
C ILE A 83 13.89 -10.09 -12.36
N LEU A 84 13.57 -9.63 -13.57
CA LEU A 84 14.53 -9.39 -14.64
C LEU A 84 15.23 -8.02 -14.57
N ALA A 85 14.87 -7.17 -13.61
CA ALA A 85 15.41 -5.82 -13.54
C ALA A 85 16.94 -5.78 -13.30
N PRO A 86 17.54 -6.52 -12.37
CA PRO A 86 18.99 -6.48 -12.17
C PRO A 86 19.80 -6.83 -13.41
N PRO A 87 19.60 -7.99 -14.10
CA PRO A 87 20.41 -8.33 -15.26
C PRO A 87 20.18 -7.37 -16.44
N PHE A 88 18.97 -6.82 -16.59
CA PHE A 88 18.70 -5.81 -17.62
C PHE A 88 19.38 -4.47 -17.32
N LEU A 89 19.30 -3.98 -16.08
CA LEU A 89 19.87 -2.68 -15.68
C LEU A 89 21.40 -2.66 -15.66
N GLN A 90 22.02 -3.83 -15.57
CA GLN A 90 23.47 -4.01 -15.68
C GLN A 90 23.93 -4.27 -17.13
N GLY A 91 22.99 -4.40 -18.07
CA GLY A 91 23.28 -4.59 -19.50
C GLY A 91 23.64 -6.02 -19.90
N LEU A 92 23.44 -7.01 -19.02
CA LEU A 92 23.66 -8.43 -19.31
C LEU A 92 22.62 -8.99 -20.28
N VAL A 93 21.41 -8.40 -20.27
CA VAL A 93 20.30 -8.83 -21.11
C VAL A 93 19.84 -7.70 -22.02
N ARG A 94 19.71 -7.99 -23.31
CA ARG A 94 19.18 -7.05 -24.30
C ARG A 94 17.65 -7.03 -24.34
N LYS A 95 17.08 -5.87 -24.69
CA LYS A 95 15.63 -5.65 -24.80
C LYS A 95 14.95 -6.67 -25.72
N GLU A 96 15.59 -6.99 -26.84
CA GLU A 96 15.04 -7.89 -27.87
C GLU A 96 14.86 -9.32 -27.33
N ALA A 97 15.77 -9.78 -26.46
CA ALA A 97 15.67 -11.09 -25.83
C ALA A 97 14.47 -11.17 -24.87
N ILE A 98 14.27 -10.10 -24.07
CA ILE A 98 13.13 -10.02 -23.15
C ILE A 98 11.81 -9.94 -23.91
N GLN A 99 11.77 -9.15 -24.99
CA GLN A 99 10.57 -9.02 -25.81
C GLN A 99 10.15 -10.35 -26.44
N LYS A 100 11.11 -11.16 -26.92
CA LYS A 100 10.82 -12.47 -27.51
C LYS A 100 10.28 -13.47 -26.49
N ARG A 101 10.79 -13.48 -25.26
CA ARG A 101 10.40 -14.44 -24.21
C ARG A 101 9.16 -14.02 -23.42
N PHE A 102 9.13 -12.76 -22.97
CA PHE A 102 8.12 -12.27 -22.02
C PHE A 102 7.20 -11.18 -22.57
N GLY A 103 7.42 -10.77 -23.83
CA GLY A 103 6.56 -9.84 -24.55
C GLY A 103 6.94 -8.36 -24.40
N LEU A 104 6.26 -7.53 -25.19
CA LEU A 104 6.50 -6.09 -25.29
C LEU A 104 6.27 -5.32 -23.98
N LYS A 105 5.27 -5.71 -23.19
CA LYS A 105 4.91 -5.02 -21.94
C LYS A 105 6.06 -5.06 -20.93
N VAL A 106 6.64 -6.25 -20.68
CA VAL A 106 7.76 -6.44 -19.76
C VAL A 106 8.99 -5.65 -20.21
N ALA A 107 9.35 -5.77 -21.49
CA ALA A 107 10.48 -5.03 -22.07
C ALA A 107 10.31 -3.50 -21.93
N SER A 108 9.08 -2.99 -22.10
CA SER A 108 8.80 -1.56 -22.00
C SER A 108 8.94 -1.03 -20.56
N ILE A 109 8.48 -1.79 -19.56
CA ILE A 109 8.64 -1.44 -18.14
C ILE A 109 10.14 -1.34 -17.78
N LEU A 110 10.92 -2.34 -18.20
CA LEU A 110 12.37 -2.38 -17.95
C LEU A 110 13.12 -1.22 -18.62
N VAL A 111 12.73 -0.83 -19.83
CA VAL A 111 13.30 0.34 -20.52
C VAL A 111 13.02 1.64 -19.75
N GLU A 112 11.79 1.84 -19.25
CA GLU A 112 11.48 3.01 -18.42
C GLU A 112 12.26 2.97 -17.09
N LEU A 113 12.41 1.81 -16.44
CA LEU A 113 13.25 1.65 -15.25
C LEU A 113 14.71 2.07 -15.51
N ASN A 114 15.30 1.61 -16.62
CA ASN A 114 16.65 2.01 -17.02
C ASN A 114 16.74 3.51 -17.31
N ARG A 115 15.71 4.09 -17.94
CA ARG A 115 15.63 5.53 -18.15
C ARG A 115 15.62 6.30 -16.83
N PHE A 116 14.87 5.86 -15.83
CA PHE A 116 14.86 6.51 -14.51
C PHE A 116 16.17 6.35 -13.74
N LYS A 117 16.88 5.23 -13.93
CA LYS A 117 18.23 5.04 -13.37
C LYS A 117 19.24 6.00 -14.00
N ARG A 118 19.13 6.27 -15.30
CA ARG A 118 20.05 7.15 -16.06
C ARG A 118 19.68 8.63 -16.00
N CYS A 119 18.39 8.95 -15.98
CA CYS A 119 17.85 10.31 -16.05
C CYS A 119 17.07 10.66 -14.79
N LYS A 120 17.39 11.82 -14.18
CA LYS A 120 16.67 12.37 -13.02
C LYS A 120 15.16 12.41 -13.28
N PRO A 121 14.30 12.01 -12.33
CA PRO A 121 12.86 12.27 -12.45
C PRO A 121 12.63 13.78 -12.41
N ARG A 122 12.46 14.43 -13.58
CA ARG A 122 12.00 15.83 -13.63
C ARG A 122 10.55 15.88 -13.16
N ARG A 123 10.20 16.85 -12.30
CA ARG A 123 8.82 17.14 -11.86
C ARG A 123 7.82 17.25 -13.04
N SER A 124 8.28 17.66 -14.22
CA SER A 124 7.47 17.75 -15.44
C SER A 124 7.04 16.40 -16.02
N ALA A 125 7.70 15.29 -15.64
CA ALA A 125 7.37 13.97 -16.17
C ALA A 125 6.00 13.45 -15.68
N ILE A 126 5.53 13.89 -14.51
CA ILE A 126 4.20 13.51 -13.98
C ILE A 126 3.08 14.38 -14.58
N LEU A 127 3.35 15.66 -14.89
CA LEU A 127 2.32 16.55 -15.45
C LEU A 127 1.79 16.03 -16.80
N ASN A 128 2.63 15.35 -17.58
CA ASN A 128 2.26 14.81 -18.89
C ASN A 128 1.66 13.39 -18.84
N CYS A 129 1.55 12.75 -17.67
CA CYS A 129 0.99 11.40 -17.57
C CYS A 129 -0.54 11.33 -17.77
N ARG A 130 -1.24 12.47 -17.86
CA ARG A 130 -2.68 12.52 -18.12
C ARG A 130 -3.06 12.44 -19.59
N ASN A 131 -2.13 12.69 -20.53
CA ASN A 131 -2.53 13.03 -21.90
C ASN A 131 -2.59 11.83 -22.86
N THR A 132 -2.13 10.64 -22.47
CA THR A 132 -2.27 9.41 -23.28
C THR A 132 -2.29 8.16 -22.38
N PRO A 133 -3.43 7.45 -22.22
CA PRO A 133 -3.56 6.33 -21.28
C PRO A 133 -2.65 5.13 -21.62
N ASP A 134 -2.43 4.81 -22.90
CA ASP A 134 -1.70 3.60 -23.30
C ASP A 134 -0.17 3.72 -23.21
N ALA A 135 0.39 4.89 -23.52
CA ALA A 135 1.85 5.11 -23.45
C ALA A 135 2.36 5.39 -22.02
N ALA A 136 1.48 5.82 -21.11
CA ALA A 136 1.82 6.13 -19.72
C ALA A 136 1.92 4.88 -18.83
N ALA A 137 1.27 3.77 -19.20
CA ALA A 137 1.16 2.59 -18.35
C ALA A 137 2.53 1.95 -17.99
N PRO A 138 3.47 1.69 -18.92
CA PRO A 138 4.77 1.12 -18.56
C PRO A 138 5.60 2.02 -17.65
N ARG A 139 5.47 3.34 -17.83
CA ARG A 139 6.20 4.34 -17.02
C ARG A 139 5.66 4.39 -15.59
N ILE A 140 4.35 4.37 -15.41
CA ILE A 140 3.73 4.31 -14.09
C ILE A 140 4.15 3.02 -13.37
N LEU A 141 4.08 1.87 -14.05
CA LEU A 141 4.50 0.57 -13.50
C LEU A 141 5.98 0.57 -13.08
N ALA A 142 6.87 1.19 -13.86
CA ALA A 142 8.27 1.36 -13.48
C ALA A 142 8.44 2.20 -12.20
N ILE A 143 7.67 3.28 -12.03
CA ILE A 143 7.73 4.09 -10.80
C ILE A 143 7.17 3.29 -9.60
N LEU A 144 6.10 2.51 -9.79
CA LEU A 144 5.55 1.66 -8.75
C LEU A 144 6.56 0.59 -8.31
N LEU A 145 7.33 0.01 -9.24
CA LEU A 145 8.42 -0.91 -8.89
C LEU A 145 9.53 -0.22 -8.09
N GLN A 146 9.89 1.03 -8.40
CA GLN A 146 10.81 1.80 -7.56
C GLN A 146 10.25 2.01 -6.15
N ILE A 147 8.97 2.34 -6.03
CA ILE A 147 8.31 2.48 -4.72
C ILE A 147 8.35 1.15 -3.94
N CYS A 148 8.12 0.01 -4.61
CA CYS A 148 8.21 -1.31 -3.98
C CYS A 148 9.61 -1.57 -3.42
N ASP A 149 10.66 -1.20 -4.15
CA ASP A 149 12.04 -1.32 -3.67
C ASP A 149 12.36 -0.38 -2.50
N ILE A 150 11.83 0.85 -2.50
CA ILE A 150 11.93 1.75 -1.33
C ILE A 150 11.27 1.10 -0.10
N ILE A 151 10.09 0.50 -0.27
CA ILE A 151 9.37 -0.17 0.81
C ILE A 151 10.16 -1.38 1.30
N ARG A 152 10.73 -2.18 0.40
CA ARG A 152 11.63 -3.31 0.74
C ARG A 152 12.76 -2.84 1.64
N VAL A 153 13.46 -1.78 1.24
CA VAL A 153 14.55 -1.18 2.01
C VAL A 153 14.09 -0.79 3.41
N ASN A 154 12.92 -0.18 3.53
CA ASN A 154 12.36 0.17 4.84
C ASN A 154 12.12 -1.08 5.72
N TYR A 155 11.63 -2.18 5.13
CA TYR A 155 11.40 -3.43 5.85
C TYR A 155 12.68 -4.17 6.23
N SER A 156 13.72 -4.15 5.39
CA SER A 156 14.99 -4.83 5.67
C SER A 156 15.74 -4.23 6.87
N GLY A 157 15.37 -3.03 7.34
CA GLY A 157 16.00 -2.38 8.49
C GLY A 157 17.47 -1.98 8.27
N VAL A 158 17.96 -2.14 7.04
CA VAL A 158 19.33 -1.82 6.64
C VAL A 158 19.54 -0.30 6.78
N PRO A 159 20.62 0.15 7.44
CA PRO A 159 20.97 1.55 7.49
C PRO A 159 21.00 2.17 6.09
N LEU A 160 20.47 3.39 5.96
CA LEU A 160 20.39 4.10 4.68
C LEU A 160 21.79 4.33 4.04
N GLU A 161 22.85 4.21 4.84
CA GLU A 161 24.25 4.35 4.49
C GLU A 161 24.85 3.09 3.85
N SER A 162 24.29 1.90 4.11
CA SER A 162 24.72 0.62 3.56
C SER A 162 23.78 0.12 2.45
N LEU A 163 23.18 1.04 1.71
CA LEU A 163 22.15 0.75 0.72
C LEU A 163 22.76 0.16 -0.57
N ASP A 164 22.77 -1.16 -0.69
CA ASP A 164 22.94 -1.85 -1.97
C ASP A 164 21.55 -2.14 -2.58
N SER A 165 21.03 -1.24 -3.41
CA SER A 165 19.83 -1.49 -4.23
C SER A 165 20.19 -1.55 -5.71
N ALA A 166 19.75 -2.60 -6.39
CA ALA A 166 19.88 -2.74 -7.84
C ALA A 166 19.01 -1.74 -8.64
N LEU A 167 17.89 -1.31 -8.04
CA LEU A 167 16.87 -0.45 -8.67
C LEU A 167 17.07 1.04 -8.33
N ILE A 168 17.68 1.36 -7.19
CA ILE A 168 17.81 2.72 -6.65
C ILE A 168 19.28 3.05 -6.41
N CYS A 169 19.84 3.92 -7.24
CA CYS A 169 21.24 4.37 -7.13
C CYS A 169 21.30 5.80 -6.53
N TYR A 170 20.82 5.98 -5.30
CA TYR A 170 20.80 7.28 -4.65
C TYR A 170 21.54 7.28 -3.31
N SER A 171 22.31 8.34 -3.06
CA SER A 171 22.74 8.70 -1.71
C SER A 171 21.53 8.87 -0.80
N SER A 172 21.67 8.48 0.47
CA SER A 172 20.68 8.62 1.53
C SER A 172 19.94 9.97 1.50
N ARG A 173 20.66 11.09 1.37
CA ARG A 173 20.07 12.44 1.30
C ARG A 173 19.20 12.67 0.06
N LYS A 174 19.60 12.14 -1.10
CA LYS A 174 18.83 12.28 -2.34
C LYS A 174 17.51 11.52 -2.25
N LEU A 175 17.57 10.29 -1.74
CA LEU A 175 16.36 9.48 -1.53
C LEU A 175 15.36 10.19 -0.60
N LEU A 176 15.81 10.78 0.51
CA LEU A 176 14.93 11.54 1.42
C LEU A 176 14.31 12.78 0.75
N PHE A 177 15.07 13.48 -0.10
CA PHE A 177 14.54 14.61 -0.86
C PHE A 177 13.48 14.15 -1.88
N ASP A 178 13.76 13.08 -2.62
CA ASP A 178 12.84 12.54 -3.63
C ASP A 178 11.59 11.93 -2.99
N LEU A 179 11.71 11.31 -1.81
CA LEU A 179 10.56 10.85 -1.03
C LEU A 179 9.59 11.98 -0.74
N LYS A 180 10.07 13.08 -0.15
CA LYS A 180 9.23 14.23 0.22
C LYS A 180 8.69 14.96 -1.00
N SER A 181 9.52 15.17 -2.01
CA SER A 181 9.20 16.05 -3.14
C SER A 181 8.49 15.36 -4.30
N PHE A 182 8.61 14.04 -4.42
CA PHE A 182 8.12 13.27 -5.56
C PHE A 182 7.30 12.05 -5.13
N TYR A 183 7.88 11.06 -4.44
CA TYR A 183 7.20 9.77 -4.22
C TYR A 183 5.99 9.86 -3.29
N ILE A 184 6.07 10.59 -2.18
CA ILE A 184 4.94 10.78 -1.25
C ILE A 184 3.79 11.56 -1.93
N PRO A 185 4.03 12.71 -2.58
CA PRO A 185 2.99 13.41 -3.35
C PRO A 185 2.41 12.57 -4.50
N LEU A 186 3.23 11.77 -5.17
CA LEU A 186 2.78 10.90 -6.25
C LEU A 186 1.86 9.80 -5.72
N ALA A 187 2.24 9.12 -4.62
CA ALA A 187 1.40 8.12 -3.98
C ALA A 187 0.06 8.71 -3.53
N HIS A 188 0.06 9.92 -2.96
CA HIS A 188 -1.17 10.64 -2.63
C HIS A 188 -2.03 10.91 -3.88
N ARG A 189 -1.42 11.38 -4.97
CA ARG A 189 -2.11 11.67 -6.24
C ARG A 189 -2.70 10.42 -6.89
N MET A 190 -1.99 9.29 -6.82
CA MET A 190 -2.45 7.97 -7.27
C MET A 190 -3.42 7.30 -6.29
N ARG A 191 -3.73 7.97 -5.17
CA ARG A 191 -4.67 7.52 -4.13
C ARG A 191 -4.19 6.25 -3.40
N LEU A 192 -2.89 6.01 -3.40
CA LEU A 192 -2.24 4.89 -2.70
C LEU A 192 -1.91 5.30 -1.25
N TYR A 193 -2.94 5.50 -0.43
CA TYR A 193 -2.79 6.09 0.91
C TYR A 193 -1.95 5.24 1.88
N ASN A 194 -2.04 3.92 1.80
CA ASN A 194 -1.22 3.02 2.61
C ASN A 194 0.26 3.15 2.26
N ILE A 195 0.55 3.16 0.96
CA ILE A 195 1.90 3.34 0.42
C ILE A 195 2.42 4.72 0.81
N GLN A 196 1.61 5.77 0.64
CA GLN A 196 1.96 7.12 1.06
C GLN A 196 2.33 7.17 2.55
N ALA A 197 1.54 6.54 3.42
CA ALA A 197 1.82 6.49 4.85
C ALA A 197 3.14 5.77 5.15
N LYS A 198 3.42 4.64 4.50
CA LYS A 198 4.70 3.91 4.65
C LYS A 198 5.90 4.73 4.20
N LEU A 199 5.79 5.41 3.05
CA LEU A 199 6.84 6.28 2.52
C LEU A 199 7.07 7.50 3.42
N ALA A 200 6.01 8.06 3.99
CA ALA A 200 6.10 9.21 4.88
C ALA A 200 6.65 8.85 6.26
N ASP A 201 6.29 7.69 6.81
CA ASP A 201 6.90 7.14 8.03
C ASP A 201 8.39 6.85 7.81
N PHE A 202 8.76 6.27 6.66
CA PHE A 202 10.16 6.06 6.28
C PHE A 202 10.92 7.39 6.19
N TRP A 203 10.36 8.39 5.51
CA TRP A 203 10.96 9.72 5.43
C TRP A 203 11.16 10.36 6.82
N LEU A 204 10.16 10.31 7.69
CA LEU A 204 10.23 10.90 9.03
C LEU A 204 11.29 10.20 9.90
N LYS A 205 11.36 8.86 9.85
CA LYS A 205 12.33 8.06 10.60
C LYS A 205 13.78 8.52 10.39
N TYR A 206 14.11 8.93 9.17
CA TYR A 206 15.48 9.34 8.81
C TYR A 206 15.69 10.86 8.76
N THR A 207 14.62 11.67 8.75
CA THR A 207 14.75 13.13 8.77
C THR A 207 14.65 13.73 10.17
N ASP A 208 13.84 13.13 11.04
CA ASP A 208 13.71 13.52 12.44
C ASP A 208 13.55 12.26 13.31
N THR A 209 14.67 11.57 13.47
CA THR A 209 14.75 10.28 14.16
C THR A 209 14.34 10.37 15.63
N LEU A 210 14.70 11.45 16.31
CA LEU A 210 14.35 11.67 17.71
C LEU A 210 12.84 11.80 17.89
N THR A 211 12.18 12.63 17.07
CA THR A 211 10.72 12.78 17.12
C THR A 211 10.00 11.50 16.69
N TYR A 212 10.51 10.80 15.68
CA TYR A 212 9.94 9.52 15.24
C TYR A 212 9.92 8.50 16.39
N TYR A 213 11.05 8.30 17.06
CA TYR A 213 11.13 7.34 18.17
C TYR A 213 10.43 7.81 19.43
N SER A 214 10.37 9.12 19.70
CA SER A 214 9.60 9.65 20.84
C SER A 214 8.10 9.40 20.69
N ILE A 215 7.54 9.64 19.50
CA ILE A 215 6.15 9.32 19.17
C ILE A 215 5.92 7.80 19.26
N THR A 216 6.85 7.01 18.70
CA THR A 216 6.77 5.53 18.75
C THR A 216 6.75 5.02 20.19
N ALA A 217 7.61 5.56 21.07
CA ALA A 217 7.67 5.20 22.48
C ALA A 217 6.37 5.55 23.22
N LYS A 218 5.84 6.76 23.04
CA LYS A 218 4.55 7.17 23.65
C LYS A 218 3.39 6.26 23.21
N ILE A 219 3.34 5.91 21.93
CA ILE A 219 2.37 4.95 21.40
C ILE A 219 2.60 3.56 22.01
N GLY A 220 3.85 3.14 22.19
CA GLY A 220 4.22 1.86 22.79
C GLY A 220 3.74 1.72 24.25
N MET A 221 3.92 2.76 25.06
CA MET A 221 3.50 2.76 26.48
C MET A 221 2.00 2.53 26.66
N THR A 222 1.17 3.09 25.78
CA THR A 222 -0.30 2.96 25.84
C THR A 222 -0.85 1.78 25.03
N LYS A 223 0.02 0.92 24.48
CA LYS A 223 -0.38 -0.16 23.54
C LYS A 223 -1.36 -1.15 24.18
N LEU A 224 -1.04 -1.65 25.38
CA LEU A 224 -1.86 -2.69 26.03
C LEU A 224 -3.25 -2.17 26.40
N GLN A 225 -3.31 -1.03 27.10
CA GLN A 225 -4.57 -0.38 27.49
C GLN A 225 -5.45 -0.07 26.27
N ARG A 226 -4.85 0.47 25.20
CA ARG A 226 -5.57 0.76 23.96
C ARG A 226 -6.05 -0.51 23.25
N GLN A 227 -5.27 -1.58 23.25
CA GLN A 227 -5.66 -2.85 22.64
C GLN A 227 -6.83 -3.48 23.40
N GLN A 228 -6.80 -3.46 24.73
CA GLN A 228 -7.92 -3.91 25.57
C GLN A 228 -9.18 -3.08 25.30
N LYS A 229 -9.07 -1.74 25.33
CA LYS A 229 -10.17 -0.83 24.96
C LYS A 229 -10.77 -1.18 23.60
N LEU A 230 -9.93 -1.34 22.57
CA LEU A 230 -10.39 -1.66 21.22
C LEU A 230 -11.00 -3.06 21.13
N ASN A 231 -10.54 -4.03 21.91
CA ASN A 231 -11.12 -5.37 21.94
C ASN A 231 -12.55 -5.32 22.48
N LEU A 232 -12.75 -4.71 23.65
CA LEU A 232 -14.07 -4.59 24.30
C LEU A 232 -15.08 -3.90 23.37
N ILE A 233 -14.72 -2.72 22.84
CA ILE A 233 -15.60 -1.99 21.93
C ILE A 233 -15.86 -2.79 20.65
N SER A 234 -14.87 -3.53 20.14
CA SER A 234 -15.09 -4.38 18.96
C SER A 234 -16.06 -5.51 19.26
N GLU A 235 -16.01 -6.12 20.44
CA GLU A 235 -16.94 -7.19 20.85
C GLU A 235 -18.36 -6.65 20.98
N GLU A 236 -18.55 -5.52 21.67
CA GLU A 236 -19.86 -4.85 21.83
C GLU A 236 -20.48 -4.48 20.48
N VAL A 237 -19.71 -3.81 19.61
CA VAL A 237 -20.14 -3.47 18.25
C VAL A 237 -20.41 -4.73 17.44
N HIS A 238 -19.60 -5.78 17.61
CA HIS A 238 -19.78 -7.01 16.85
C HIS A 238 -21.12 -7.66 17.19
N SER A 239 -21.40 -7.87 18.49
CA SER A 239 -22.64 -8.47 18.96
C SER A 239 -23.87 -7.66 18.53
N ALA A 240 -23.82 -6.33 18.63
CA ALA A 240 -24.95 -5.47 18.27
C ALA A 240 -25.27 -5.51 16.77
N VAL A 241 -24.26 -5.43 15.91
CA VAL A 241 -24.47 -5.43 14.45
C VAL A 241 -24.87 -6.83 13.97
N GLN A 242 -24.28 -7.89 14.54
CA GLN A 242 -24.63 -9.27 14.18
C GLN A 242 -26.05 -9.65 14.61
N ALA A 243 -26.54 -9.14 15.74
CA ALA A 243 -27.92 -9.34 16.19
C ALA A 243 -28.96 -8.80 15.18
N HIS A 244 -28.58 -7.89 14.30
CA HIS A 244 -29.41 -7.34 13.23
C HIS A 244 -29.28 -8.09 11.89
N GLY A 245 -28.55 -9.22 11.86
CA GLY A 245 -28.37 -10.07 10.69
C GLY A 245 -27.52 -9.42 9.59
N ILE A 246 -26.59 -8.54 9.95
CA ILE A 246 -25.68 -7.88 9.02
C ILE A 246 -24.33 -8.59 9.08
N ASP A 247 -23.81 -9.01 7.91
CA ASP A 247 -22.48 -9.59 7.79
C ASP A 247 -21.43 -8.50 7.58
N PHE A 248 -20.36 -8.54 8.37
CA PHE A 248 -19.29 -7.55 8.34
C PHE A 248 -17.98 -8.08 8.92
N VAL A 249 -16.90 -7.36 8.61
CA VAL A 249 -15.58 -7.54 9.19
C VAL A 249 -15.18 -6.29 9.96
N LEU A 250 -14.79 -6.47 11.23
CA LEU A 250 -14.19 -5.42 12.03
C LEU A 250 -12.67 -5.41 11.86
N LYS A 251 -12.12 -4.24 11.51
CA LYS A 251 -10.68 -3.97 11.50
C LYS A 251 -10.34 -2.86 12.48
N LYS A 252 -9.33 -3.10 13.31
CA LYS A 252 -8.74 -2.08 14.19
C LYS A 252 -7.68 -1.31 13.39
N ARG A 253 -7.83 0.01 13.31
CA ARG A 253 -6.91 0.89 12.60
C ARG A 253 -6.15 1.75 13.60
N ILE A 254 -4.84 1.85 13.43
CA ILE A 254 -3.98 2.78 14.16
C ILE A 254 -3.44 3.80 13.15
N LYS A 255 -3.38 5.08 13.52
CA LYS A 255 -2.79 6.12 12.67
C LYS A 255 -1.28 5.90 12.50
N SER A 256 -0.75 6.20 11.31
CA SER A 256 0.69 6.13 11.05
C SER A 256 1.46 7.17 11.87
N ILE A 257 2.76 6.94 12.10
CA ILE A 257 3.57 7.83 12.94
C ILE A 257 3.65 9.22 12.30
N TYR A 258 3.85 9.28 10.98
CA TYR A 258 3.82 10.53 10.22
C TYR A 258 2.47 11.25 10.35
N SER A 259 1.35 10.53 10.34
CA SER A 259 0.02 11.15 10.48
C SER A 259 -0.18 11.77 11.86
N ILE A 260 0.37 11.12 12.89
CA ILE A 260 0.34 11.60 14.28
C ILE A 260 1.24 12.84 14.40
N TRP A 261 2.48 12.75 13.91
CA TRP A 261 3.41 13.88 13.84
C TRP A 261 2.82 15.08 13.09
N HIS A 262 2.23 14.85 11.91
CA HIS A 262 1.63 15.92 11.13
C HIS A 262 0.45 16.57 11.88
N LYS A 263 -0.27 15.82 12.71
CA LYS A 263 -1.34 16.35 13.56
C LYS A 263 -0.82 17.14 14.75
N THR A 264 0.20 16.64 15.46
CA THR A 264 0.81 17.40 16.57
C THR A 264 1.37 18.72 16.08
N GLN A 265 2.02 18.74 14.91
CA GLN A 265 2.53 19.96 14.28
C GLN A 265 1.41 20.93 13.87
N ARG A 266 0.34 20.43 13.22
CA ARG A 266 -0.77 21.28 12.77
C ARG A 266 -1.58 21.87 13.92
N LEU A 267 -1.85 21.07 14.94
CA LEU A 267 -2.67 21.47 16.09
C LEU A 267 -1.85 22.13 17.21
N LYS A 268 -0.50 22.04 17.14
CA LYS A 268 0.43 22.49 18.19
C LYS A 268 0.11 21.87 19.56
N VAL A 269 -0.16 20.57 19.56
CA VAL A 269 -0.51 19.79 20.76
C VAL A 269 0.42 18.60 20.92
N ASP A 270 0.55 18.12 22.15
CA ASP A 270 1.26 16.88 22.44
C ASP A 270 0.52 15.65 21.92
N VAL A 271 1.29 14.56 21.70
CA VAL A 271 0.75 13.26 21.25
C VAL A 271 -0.37 12.76 22.16
N ASP A 272 -0.26 13.01 23.46
CA ASP A 272 -1.22 12.53 24.47
C ASP A 272 -2.59 13.23 24.38
N GLN A 273 -2.64 14.39 23.72
CA GLN A 273 -3.86 15.15 23.47
C GLN A 273 -4.55 14.72 22.15
N ILE A 274 -3.93 13.83 21.37
CA ILE A 274 -4.54 13.29 20.16
C ILE A 274 -5.51 12.17 20.54
N HIS A 275 -6.80 12.48 20.53
CA HIS A 275 -7.84 11.51 20.86
C HIS A 275 -8.10 10.47 19.77
N ASP A 276 -7.73 10.76 18.52
CA ASP A 276 -8.08 9.94 17.36
C ASP A 276 -6.96 8.99 16.89
N LEU A 277 -6.06 8.59 17.80
CA LEU A 277 -4.94 7.68 17.50
C LEU A 277 -5.38 6.32 16.93
N ALA A 278 -6.55 5.85 17.35
CA ALA A 278 -7.14 4.59 16.91
C ALA A 278 -8.57 4.78 16.42
N ALA A 279 -8.95 3.94 15.47
CA ALA A 279 -10.30 3.88 14.92
C ALA A 279 -10.74 2.42 14.76
N ILE A 280 -12.05 2.20 14.81
CA ILE A 280 -12.66 0.95 14.41
C ILE A 280 -13.21 1.11 13.00
N ARG A 281 -12.93 0.15 12.13
CA ARG A 281 -13.43 0.11 10.77
C ARG A 281 -14.38 -1.08 10.63
N ILE A 282 -15.62 -0.79 10.26
CA ILE A 282 -16.68 -1.76 9.98
C ILE A 282 -16.78 -1.88 8.47
N ILE A 283 -16.51 -3.08 7.94
CA ILE A 283 -16.54 -3.37 6.51
C ILE A 283 -17.69 -4.33 6.24
N LEU A 284 -18.74 -3.86 5.58
CA LEU A 284 -19.90 -4.68 5.24
C LEU A 284 -19.57 -5.64 4.11
N THR A 285 -19.88 -6.91 4.29
CA THR A 285 -19.60 -7.99 3.34
C THR A 285 -20.87 -8.46 2.63
N GLY A 286 -20.74 -9.15 1.50
CA GLY A 286 -21.91 -9.68 0.77
C GLY A 286 -22.73 -8.61 0.06
N MET A 287 -22.09 -7.48 -0.26
CA MET A 287 -22.71 -6.35 -0.98
C MET A 287 -22.49 -6.43 -2.50
N ASP A 288 -21.94 -7.55 -2.99
CA ASP A 288 -21.72 -7.76 -4.43
C ASP A 288 -23.05 -7.78 -5.19
N GLY A 289 -23.13 -7.04 -6.29
CA GLY A 289 -24.36 -6.89 -7.10
C GLY A 289 -25.40 -5.94 -6.50
N LYS A 290 -25.11 -5.29 -5.36
CA LYS A 290 -25.95 -4.22 -4.80
C LYS A 290 -25.69 -2.89 -5.48
N THR A 291 -26.74 -2.08 -5.58
CA THR A 291 -26.65 -0.71 -6.09
C THR A 291 -25.91 0.20 -5.11
N LEU A 292 -25.35 1.31 -5.60
CA LEU A 292 -24.69 2.32 -4.76
C LEU A 292 -25.63 2.88 -3.67
N GLN A 293 -26.93 2.94 -3.94
CA GLN A 293 -27.93 3.37 -2.96
C GLN A 293 -28.12 2.32 -1.85
N GLU A 294 -28.20 1.04 -2.19
CA GLU A 294 -28.26 -0.04 -1.19
C GLU A 294 -26.99 -0.09 -0.33
N GLU A 295 -25.81 0.11 -0.92
CA GLU A 295 -24.56 0.23 -0.16
C GLU A 295 -24.59 1.37 0.86
N LYS A 296 -25.07 2.55 0.43
CA LYS A 296 -25.23 3.71 1.30
C LYS A 296 -26.21 3.41 2.44
N ILE A 297 -27.39 2.87 2.13
CA ILE A 297 -28.41 2.55 3.14
C ILE A 297 -27.86 1.56 4.16
N ALA A 298 -27.14 0.52 3.72
CA ALA A 298 -26.54 -0.46 4.61
C ALA A 298 -25.51 0.18 5.57
N CYS A 299 -24.67 1.09 5.07
CA CYS A 299 -23.71 1.82 5.91
C CYS A 299 -24.39 2.69 6.96
N TRP A 300 -25.46 3.39 6.58
CA TRP A 300 -26.25 4.21 7.50
C TRP A 300 -27.01 3.37 8.54
N ARG A 301 -27.54 2.20 8.15
CA ARG A 301 -28.19 1.26 9.07
C ARG A 301 -27.23 0.81 10.18
N VAL A 302 -26.00 0.46 9.82
CA VAL A 302 -24.95 0.10 10.80
C VAL A 302 -24.62 1.27 11.71
N LEU A 303 -24.53 2.48 11.16
CA LEU A 303 -24.28 3.68 11.96
C LEU A 303 -25.38 3.92 13.00
N SER A 304 -26.65 3.70 12.62
CA SER A 304 -27.80 3.78 13.52
C SER A 304 -27.70 2.78 14.67
N ILE A 305 -27.37 1.52 14.37
CA ILE A 305 -27.19 0.48 15.40
C ILE A 305 -26.08 0.86 16.38
N VAL A 306 -24.97 1.42 15.88
CA VAL A 306 -23.86 1.85 16.73
C VAL A 306 -24.22 3.07 17.57
N SER A 307 -25.05 3.99 17.07
CA SER A 307 -25.51 5.15 17.86
C SER A 307 -26.42 4.77 19.02
N ASP A 308 -27.02 3.57 19.01
CA ASP A 308 -27.77 3.06 20.16
C ASP A 308 -26.82 2.59 21.29
N LEU A 309 -25.58 2.21 20.95
CA LEU A 309 -24.57 1.79 21.93
C LEU A 309 -23.82 2.98 22.57
N TYR A 310 -23.50 3.99 21.76
CA TYR A 310 -22.63 5.09 22.17
C TYR A 310 -23.16 6.44 21.68
N ASN A 311 -22.90 7.49 22.47
CA ASN A 311 -23.37 8.82 22.14
C ASN A 311 -22.58 9.41 20.95
N PRO A 312 -23.24 9.76 19.83
CA PRO A 312 -22.56 10.30 18.67
C PRO A 312 -22.16 11.77 18.88
N VAL A 313 -20.96 12.12 18.42
CA VAL A 313 -20.45 13.49 18.41
C VAL A 313 -20.71 14.10 17.03
N CYS A 314 -21.94 14.58 16.83
CA CYS A 314 -22.49 14.93 15.50
C CYS A 314 -21.71 16.03 14.75
N ASN A 315 -21.07 16.96 15.47
CA ASN A 315 -20.30 18.05 14.85
C ASN A 315 -19.02 17.58 14.10
N ILE A 316 -18.60 16.32 14.28
CA ILE A 316 -17.41 15.73 13.65
C ILE A 316 -17.78 14.66 12.61
N MET A 317 -19.08 14.45 12.34
CA MET A 317 -19.56 13.48 11.36
C MET A 317 -19.14 13.86 9.93
N ARG A 318 -18.73 12.87 9.12
CA ARG A 318 -18.40 13.06 7.71
C ARG A 318 -19.02 11.95 6.87
N ASP A 319 -19.94 12.35 6.00
CA ASP A 319 -20.55 11.47 5.00
C ASP A 319 -19.76 11.54 3.68
N TRP A 320 -18.72 10.72 3.55
CA TRP A 320 -17.98 10.60 2.30
C TRP A 320 -18.65 9.67 1.28
N ILE A 321 -19.80 9.06 1.60
CA ILE A 321 -20.55 8.25 0.63
C ILE A 321 -21.44 9.17 -0.22
N SER A 322 -22.14 10.12 0.41
CA SER A 322 -22.96 11.09 -0.31
C SER A 322 -22.14 12.18 -0.99
N ILE A 323 -21.04 12.60 -0.35
CA ILE A 323 -20.16 13.66 -0.84
C ILE A 323 -18.76 13.05 -0.94
N PRO A 324 -18.48 12.24 -1.98
CA PRO A 324 -17.19 11.62 -2.13
C PRO A 324 -16.10 12.69 -2.22
N ARG A 325 -14.98 12.43 -1.56
CA ARG A 325 -13.79 13.30 -1.67
C ARG A 325 -13.25 13.23 -3.11
N ASP A 326 -12.47 14.22 -3.55
CA ASP A 326 -11.78 14.27 -4.86
C ASP A 326 -11.03 12.98 -5.25
N SER A 327 -10.78 12.11 -4.27
CA SER A 327 -10.13 10.80 -4.43
C SER A 327 -11.08 9.60 -4.63
N ASN A 328 -12.37 9.81 -4.92
CA ASN A 328 -13.42 8.76 -4.89
C ASN A 328 -13.39 7.94 -3.59
N TYR A 329 -12.99 8.59 -2.49
CA TYR A 329 -12.93 7.95 -1.19
C TYR A 329 -14.34 7.95 -0.59
N GLU A 330 -14.82 6.76 -0.27
CA GLU A 330 -16.16 6.51 0.23
C GLU A 330 -16.08 5.82 1.60
N SER A 331 -16.67 6.44 2.62
CA SER A 331 -16.83 5.89 3.97
C SER A 331 -17.64 6.86 4.83
N LEU A 332 -18.45 6.36 5.76
CA LEU A 332 -19.02 7.17 6.83
C LEU A 332 -18.04 7.25 8.00
N HIS A 333 -17.70 8.46 8.42
CA HIS A 333 -16.90 8.68 9.63
C HIS A 333 -17.77 9.32 10.70
N LEU A 334 -17.82 8.70 11.87
CA LEU A 334 -18.47 9.28 13.04
C LEU A 334 -17.59 9.04 14.27
N THR A 335 -17.50 10.05 15.12
CA THR A 335 -16.84 9.92 16.42
C THR A 335 -17.90 9.70 17.48
N PHE A 336 -17.66 8.73 18.35
CA PHE A 336 -18.54 8.39 19.45
C PHE A 336 -17.85 8.69 20.78
N GLU A 337 -18.63 9.18 21.74
CA GLU A 337 -18.23 9.25 23.14
C GLU A 337 -18.67 7.98 23.86
N THR A 338 -17.68 7.23 24.34
CA THR A 338 -17.91 6.02 25.12
C THR A 338 -17.84 6.36 26.60
N TYR A 339 -18.83 5.90 27.39
CA TYR A 339 -18.94 6.22 28.81
C TYR A 339 -17.69 5.89 29.64
N LYS A 340 -16.94 4.84 29.26
CA LYS A 340 -15.76 4.37 30.00
C LYS A 340 -14.44 4.59 29.30
N HIS A 341 -14.44 4.88 28.00
CA HIS A 341 -13.23 4.79 27.19
C HIS A 341 -12.92 6.07 26.41
N GLY A 342 -13.68 7.15 26.60
CA GLY A 342 -13.48 8.43 25.91
C GLY A 342 -13.90 8.36 24.44
N ARG A 343 -13.32 9.23 23.61
CA ARG A 343 -13.68 9.32 22.19
C ARG A 343 -13.12 8.16 21.38
N LEU A 344 -13.89 7.70 20.40
CA LEU A 344 -13.47 6.72 19.41
C LEU A 344 -14.03 7.08 18.03
N GLU A 345 -13.16 7.12 17.03
CA GLU A 345 -13.55 7.27 15.64
C GLU A 345 -13.98 5.91 15.06
N MET A 346 -15.16 5.84 14.44
CA MET A 346 -15.62 4.68 13.69
C MET A 346 -15.79 5.02 12.21
N GLN A 347 -15.40 4.07 11.36
CA GLN A 347 -15.45 4.16 9.91
C GLN A 347 -16.31 3.03 9.36
N VAL A 348 -17.43 3.35 8.72
CA VAL A 348 -18.31 2.35 8.07
C VAL A 348 -18.14 2.43 6.57
N ARG A 349 -17.98 1.28 5.90
CA ARG A 349 -17.87 1.17 4.45
C ARG A 349 -18.16 -0.25 3.96
N THR A 350 -18.38 -0.45 2.66
CA THR A 350 -18.51 -1.78 2.05
C THR A 350 -17.15 -2.36 1.64
N GLU A 351 -17.09 -3.64 1.26
CA GLU A 351 -15.87 -4.27 0.72
C GLU A 351 -15.33 -3.55 -0.53
N ARG A 352 -16.20 -3.11 -1.43
CA ARG A 352 -15.84 -2.29 -2.61
C ARG A 352 -15.17 -0.99 -2.19
N MET A 353 -15.79 -0.26 -1.26
CA MET A 353 -15.26 0.98 -0.71
C MET A 353 -13.93 0.77 0.05
N ASP A 354 -13.79 -0.34 0.80
CA ASP A 354 -12.53 -0.75 1.44
C ASP A 354 -11.45 -0.96 0.40
N TYR A 355 -11.75 -1.69 -0.67
CA TYR A 355 -10.81 -1.96 -1.74
C TYR A 355 -10.34 -0.69 -2.46
N ILE A 356 -11.25 0.20 -2.85
CA ILE A 356 -10.92 1.47 -3.50
C ILE A 356 -10.09 2.36 -2.59
N ALA A 357 -10.41 2.42 -1.30
CA ALA A 357 -9.70 3.26 -0.35
C ALA A 357 -8.26 2.77 -0.05
N GLU A 358 -7.99 1.48 -0.17
CA GLU A 358 -6.68 0.90 0.11
C GLU A 358 -5.77 0.87 -1.13
N TYR A 359 -6.34 0.64 -2.32
CA TYR A 359 -5.59 0.46 -3.58
C TYR A 359 -5.76 1.59 -4.61
N GLY A 360 -6.61 2.58 -4.38
CA GLY A 360 -6.69 3.78 -5.19
C GLY A 360 -7.01 3.52 -6.67
N GLU A 361 -6.27 4.13 -7.60
CA GLU A 361 -6.45 3.91 -9.04
C GLU A 361 -6.07 2.48 -9.48
N ALA A 362 -5.20 1.77 -8.76
CA ALA A 362 -4.87 0.38 -9.08
C ALA A 362 -6.09 -0.55 -8.88
N ALA A 363 -7.00 -0.21 -7.96
CA ALA A 363 -8.30 -0.89 -7.82
C ALA A 363 -9.23 -0.65 -9.01
N HIS A 364 -9.14 0.52 -9.65
CA HIS A 364 -10.03 0.92 -10.75
C HIS A 364 -9.89 -0.01 -11.97
N TRP A 365 -8.76 -0.70 -12.14
CA TRP A 365 -8.58 -1.68 -13.22
C TRP A 365 -9.36 -2.98 -13.00
N LYS A 366 -9.64 -3.37 -11.75
CA LYS A 366 -10.42 -4.58 -11.44
C LYS A 366 -11.92 -4.39 -11.64
N TYR A 367 -12.44 -3.19 -11.37
CA TYR A 367 -13.88 -2.90 -11.34
C TYR A 367 -14.43 -2.20 -12.59
N LYS A 368 -13.59 -1.85 -13.57
CA LYS A 368 -14.02 -1.28 -14.87
C LYS A 368 -14.68 -2.29 -15.83
N LEU A 369 -15.06 -3.47 -15.33
CA LEU A 369 -15.76 -4.52 -16.09
C LEU A 369 -17.25 -4.62 -15.72
N LEU A 370 -17.77 -3.67 -14.94
CA LEU A 370 -19.16 -3.65 -14.46
C LEU A 370 -19.95 -2.39 -14.85
N ASP A 371 -19.38 -1.52 -15.69
CA ASP A 371 -20.13 -0.44 -16.37
C ASP A 371 -20.41 -0.82 -17.82
#